data_AF-X1W2G0-F1
#
_entry.id   AF-X1W2G0-F1
#
_cell.length_a   1.000
_cell.length_b   1.000
_cell.length_c   1.000
_cell.angle_alpha   90.00
_cell.angle_beta   90.00
_cell.angle_gamma   90.00
#
_symmetry.space_group_name_H-M   'P 1'
#
loop_
_entity.id
_entity.type
_entity.pdbx_description
1 polymer ?
#
loop_
_entity_poly.entity_id
_entity_poly.type
_entity_poly.pdbx_seq_one_letter_code
_entity_poly.pdbx_strand_id
1 'polypeptide(L)'
;CELWYSVVVRDRHGKIVSRERRKSKSFLKQWNQVVYVQMTGANLAGILDTGGLSRTVEPYQTNFLIQCAAAATDYGIRVGTGNTAVAVDDYALETPIEEGVGAGQMEHLVCTVADFVVSAPNCSFLVSRTIV
;
A
#
# COMPACT_ATOMS: atom_id res chain seq x y z
N CYS A 1 8.11 -3.35 -18.59
CA CYS A 1 7.29 -4.55 -18.31
C CYS A 1 6.02 -4.08 -17.55
N GLU A 2 4.83 -4.62 -17.83
CA GLU A 2 3.55 -4.08 -17.32
C GLU A 2 2.84 -5.04 -16.37
N LEU A 3 2.25 -4.54 -15.29
CA LEU A 3 1.41 -5.35 -14.40
C LEU A 3 -0.05 -5.38 -14.88
N TRP A 4 -0.60 -6.59 -14.95
CA TRP A 4 -2.01 -6.85 -15.22
C TRP A 4 -2.62 -7.62 -14.06
N TYR A 5 -3.83 -7.25 -13.64
CA TYR A 5 -4.61 -8.03 -12.70
C TYR A 5 -5.81 -8.65 -13.38
N SER A 6 -6.24 -9.81 -12.91
CA SER A 6 -7.46 -10.48 -13.35
C SER A 6 -8.27 -10.90 -12.14
N VAL A 7 -9.55 -10.55 -12.13
CA VAL A 7 -10.50 -10.93 -11.08
C VAL A 7 -11.52 -11.87 -11.69
N VAL A 8 -11.78 -13.01 -11.05
CA VAL A 8 -12.80 -13.97 -11.44
C VAL A 8 -13.69 -14.23 -10.24
N VAL A 9 -14.97 -13.87 -10.36
CA VAL A 9 -15.99 -14.16 -9.36
C VAL A 9 -16.75 -15.40 -9.82
N ARG A 10 -16.85 -16.39 -8.94
CA ARG A 10 -17.63 -17.62 -9.19
C ARG A 10 -18.78 -17.69 -8.20
N ASP A 11 -19.89 -18.26 -8.63
CA ASP A 11 -20.98 -18.63 -7.72
C ASP A 11 -20.60 -19.87 -6.89
N ARG A 12 -21.48 -20.25 -5.97
CA ARG A 12 -21.31 -21.41 -5.09
C ARG A 12 -21.17 -22.75 -5.84
N HIS A 13 -21.58 -22.80 -7.11
CA HIS A 13 -21.50 -23.98 -7.97
C HIS A 13 -20.29 -23.91 -8.93
N GLY A 14 -19.41 -22.91 -8.76
CA GLY A 14 -18.20 -22.72 -9.54
C GLY A 14 -18.40 -22.03 -10.89
N LYS A 15 -19.64 -21.64 -11.26
CA LYS A 15 -19.93 -20.91 -12.49
C LYS A 15 -19.36 -19.50 -12.39
N ILE A 16 -18.66 -19.06 -13.43
CA ILE A 16 -18.12 -17.70 -13.48
C ILE A 16 -19.28 -16.71 -13.63
N VAL A 17 -19.42 -15.81 -12.65
CA VAL A 17 -20.44 -14.75 -12.61
C VAL A 17 -19.87 -13.44 -13.12
N SER A 18 -18.58 -13.20 -12.91
CA SER A 18 -17.88 -12.02 -13.43
C SER A 18 -16.42 -12.34 -13.69
N ARG A 19 -15.86 -11.72 -14.73
CA ARG A 19 -14.44 -11.75 -15.05
C ARG A 19 -14.01 -10.39 -15.55
N GLU A 20 -12.97 -9.84 -14.96
CA GLU A 20 -12.29 -8.69 -15.50
C GLU A 20 -10.79 -8.90 -15.58
N ARG A 21 -10.16 -8.21 -16.53
CA ARG A 21 -8.71 -8.09 -16.67
C ARG A 21 -8.40 -6.65 -17.02
N ARG A 22 -7.55 -6.02 -16.21
CA ARG A 22 -7.17 -4.61 -16.39
C ARG A 22 -5.67 -4.44 -16.16
N LYS A 23 -5.10 -3.42 -16.80
CA LYS A 23 -3.74 -2.95 -16.50
C LYS A 23 -3.76 -2.25 -15.15
N SER A 24 -2.85 -2.63 -14.26
CA SER A 24 -2.67 -1.92 -12.99
C SER A 24 -2.11 -0.53 -13.28
N LYS A 25 -2.76 0.50 -12.72
CA LYS A 25 -2.33 1.90 -12.84
C LYS A 25 -1.70 2.44 -11.54
N SER A 26 -1.80 1.69 -10.44
CA SER A 26 -1.49 2.18 -9.09
C SER A 26 -0.78 1.16 -8.22
N PHE A 27 -0.55 -0.07 -8.71
CA PHE A 27 0.08 -1.14 -7.95
C PHE A 27 1.23 -1.75 -8.73
N LEU A 28 2.41 -1.76 -8.10
CA LEU A 28 3.65 -2.33 -8.63
C LEU A 28 3.92 -3.71 -8.03
N LYS A 29 4.98 -4.38 -8.48
CA LYS A 29 5.34 -5.76 -8.10
C LYS A 29 5.38 -5.94 -6.58
N GLN A 30 6.13 -5.09 -5.87
CA GLN A 30 6.38 -5.20 -4.43
C GLN A 30 5.08 -5.10 -3.63
N TRP A 31 4.19 -4.17 -3.98
CA TRP A 31 2.87 -4.06 -3.34
C TRP A 31 2.05 -5.36 -3.47
N ASN A 32 2.04 -5.96 -4.67
CA ASN A 32 1.31 -7.21 -4.89
C ASN A 32 1.93 -8.39 -4.12
N GLN A 33 3.25 -8.40 -3.96
CA GLN A 33 3.94 -9.41 -3.14
C GLN A 33 3.58 -9.27 -1.66
N VAL A 34 3.45 -8.05 -1.14
CA VAL A 34 3.00 -7.82 0.26
C VAL A 34 1.55 -8.25 0.45
N VAL A 35 0.65 -7.93 -0.49
CA VAL A 35 -0.74 -8.43 -0.47
C VAL A 35 -0.78 -9.95 -0.51
N TYR A 36 0.04 -10.59 -1.36
CA TYR A 36 0.16 -12.04 -1.41
C TYR A 36 0.56 -12.65 -0.06
N VAL A 37 1.56 -12.09 0.64
CA VAL A 37 1.98 -12.57 1.97
C VAL A 37 0.81 -12.54 2.96
N GLN A 38 0.07 -11.43 3.00
CA GLN A 38 -1.06 -11.26 3.92
C GLN A 38 -2.26 -12.16 3.57
N MET A 39 -2.48 -12.44 2.28
CA MET A 39 -3.56 -13.33 1.84
C MET A 39 -3.23 -14.83 2.00
N THR A 40 -1.96 -15.20 1.91
CA THR A 40 -1.53 -16.60 1.99
C THR A 40 -1.09 -17.04 3.38
N GLY A 41 -0.71 -16.10 4.24
CA GLY A 41 -0.12 -16.41 5.53
C GLY A 41 1.29 -17.01 5.41
N ALA A 42 1.98 -16.84 4.29
CA ALA A 42 3.30 -17.41 4.03
C ALA A 42 4.38 -16.33 3.88
N ASN A 43 5.58 -16.61 4.40
CA ASN A 43 6.73 -15.72 4.25
C ASN A 43 7.15 -15.64 2.78
N LEU A 44 7.58 -14.45 2.34
CA LEU A 44 8.11 -14.24 1.00
C LEU A 44 9.41 -13.43 1.05
N ALA A 45 10.49 -14.01 0.52
CA ALA A 45 11.78 -13.36 0.35
C ALA A 45 11.88 -12.62 -0.99
N GLY A 46 12.86 -11.72 -1.13
CA GLY A 46 13.14 -11.06 -2.40
C GLY A 46 12.26 -9.84 -2.69
N ILE A 47 11.56 -9.31 -1.68
CA ILE A 47 10.80 -8.07 -1.81
C ILE A 47 11.77 -6.92 -1.53
N LEU A 48 11.95 -6.02 -2.50
CA LEU A 48 12.82 -4.84 -2.31
C LEU A 48 12.10 -3.80 -1.44
N ASP A 49 12.80 -3.26 -0.44
CA ASP A 49 12.38 -2.04 0.23
C ASP A 49 12.68 -0.80 -0.64
N THR A 50 12.25 0.38 -0.21
CA THR A 50 12.46 1.64 -0.93
C THR A 50 13.93 2.05 -1.03
N GLY A 51 14.82 1.42 -0.25
CA GLY A 51 16.29 1.56 -0.36
C GLY A 51 16.93 0.55 -1.31
N GLY A 52 16.13 -0.32 -1.95
CA GLY A 52 16.60 -1.36 -2.86
C GLY A 52 17.16 -2.60 -2.16
N LEU A 53 16.99 -2.74 -0.85
CA LEU A 53 17.45 -3.92 -0.12
C LEU A 53 16.41 -5.03 -0.19
N SER A 54 16.87 -6.25 -0.48
CA SER A 54 16.01 -7.45 -0.47
C SER A 54 15.63 -7.82 0.97
N ARG A 55 14.34 -7.90 1.23
CA ARG A 55 13.74 -8.26 2.52
C ARG A 55 12.93 -9.55 2.42
N THR A 56 12.84 -10.25 3.54
CA THR A 56 11.83 -11.27 3.79
C THR A 56 10.68 -10.62 4.54
N VAL A 57 9.48 -10.70 3.97
CA VAL A 57 8.25 -10.21 4.58
C VAL A 57 7.45 -11.38 5.14
N GLU A 58 7.02 -11.23 6.38
CA GLU A 58 6.34 -12.26 7.18
C GLU A 58 4.87 -11.86 7.39
N PRO A 59 3.94 -12.82 7.52
CA PRO A 59 2.51 -12.53 7.60
C PRO A 59 2.11 -11.82 8.91
N TYR A 60 2.87 -12.00 9.98
CA TYR A 60 2.63 -11.36 11.28
C TYR A 60 3.32 -9.99 11.44
N GLN A 61 4.04 -9.51 10.42
CA GLN A 61 4.59 -8.15 10.42
C GLN A 61 3.50 -7.10 10.15
N THR A 62 3.79 -5.87 10.55
CA THR A 62 2.90 -4.69 10.40
C THR A 62 2.92 -4.13 8.97
N ASN A 63 2.69 -4.97 7.97
CA ASN A 63 2.88 -4.66 6.55
C ASN A 63 1.92 -3.59 5.99
N PHE A 64 0.76 -3.40 6.62
CA PHE A 64 -0.25 -2.40 6.26
C PHE A 64 -0.49 -1.38 7.37
N LEU A 65 0.45 -1.26 8.32
CA LEU A 65 0.34 -0.27 9.39
C LEU A 65 0.49 1.14 8.83
N ILE A 66 -0.46 2.00 9.17
CA ILE A 66 -0.48 3.42 8.78
C ILE A 66 -0.48 4.37 9.97
N GLN A 67 -0.64 3.87 11.19
CA GLN A 67 -0.60 4.68 12.41
C GLN A 67 0.85 5.07 12.68
N CYS A 68 1.13 6.38 12.74
CA CYS A 68 2.48 6.89 12.91
C CYS A 68 2.47 8.31 13.51
N ALA A 69 3.61 8.70 14.08
CA ALA A 69 3.85 10.07 14.51
C ALA A 69 3.97 11.03 13.31
N ALA A 70 3.94 12.34 13.59
CA ALA A 70 4.25 13.35 12.59
C ALA A 70 5.71 13.24 12.12
N ALA A 71 6.01 13.80 10.95
CA ALA A 71 7.30 13.76 10.27
C ALA A 71 7.81 12.37 9.82
N ALA A 72 7.06 11.31 10.11
CA ALA A 72 7.41 9.96 9.63
C ALA A 72 7.13 9.84 8.13
N THR A 73 8.15 9.45 7.36
CA THR A 73 8.13 9.37 5.90
C THR A 73 8.03 7.94 5.37
N ASP A 74 8.13 6.97 6.26
CA ASP A 74 8.16 5.52 6.04
C ASP A 74 6.81 4.83 6.31
N TYR A 75 5.76 5.60 6.65
CA TYR A 75 4.40 5.10 6.88
C TYR A 75 3.37 5.75 5.95
N GLY A 76 2.36 4.97 5.58
CA GLY A 76 1.23 5.46 4.81
C GLY A 76 1.58 5.77 3.35
N ILE A 77 1.17 6.95 2.87
CA ILE A 77 1.33 7.36 1.48
C ILE A 77 2.49 8.34 1.39
N ARG A 78 3.44 8.06 0.50
CA ARG A 78 4.50 9.00 0.12
C ARG A 78 4.19 9.59 -1.25
N VAL A 79 4.46 10.88 -1.41
CA VAL A 79 4.32 11.60 -2.69
C VAL A 79 5.70 11.96 -3.20
N GLY A 80 5.87 11.95 -4.51
CA GLY A 80 7.13 12.28 -5.17
C GLY A 80 6.92 12.83 -6.55
N THR A 81 7.99 13.38 -7.10
CA THR A 81 8.11 13.83 -8.48
C THR A 81 9.07 12.93 -9.25
N GLY A 82 8.95 12.93 -10.57
CA GLY A 82 9.82 12.17 -11.45
C GLY A 82 9.31 12.21 -12.87
N ASN A 83 10.23 12.05 -13.81
CA ASN A 83 9.91 11.95 -15.24
C ASN A 83 10.31 10.59 -15.81
N THR A 84 10.92 9.73 -14.99
CA THR A 84 11.24 8.35 -15.36
C THR A 84 9.94 7.58 -15.58
N ALA A 85 9.86 6.88 -16.71
CA ALA A 85 8.72 6.05 -17.02
C ALA A 85 8.61 4.90 -16.01
N VAL A 86 7.45 4.77 -15.37
CA VAL A 86 7.18 3.73 -14.37
C VAL A 86 7.38 2.34 -14.96
N ALA A 87 8.20 1.52 -14.30
CA ALA A 87 8.37 0.11 -14.55
C ALA A 87 7.70 -0.73 -13.45
N VAL A 88 7.25 -1.95 -13.79
CA VAL A 88 6.57 -2.84 -12.84
C VAL A 88 7.41 -3.22 -11.63
N ASP A 89 8.73 -3.22 -11.78
CA ASP A 89 9.74 -3.60 -10.81
C ASP A 89 10.30 -2.42 -10.00
N ASP A 90 9.86 -1.19 -10.29
CA ASP A 90 10.16 -0.02 -9.47
C ASP A 90 9.75 -0.27 -8.02
N TYR A 91 10.66 0.05 -7.10
CA TYR A 91 10.51 -0.19 -5.67
C TYR A 91 10.49 1.10 -4.84
N ALA A 92 10.73 2.25 -5.49
CA ALA A 92 10.78 3.57 -4.85
C ALA A 92 10.30 4.66 -5.81
N LEU A 93 9.96 5.83 -5.25
CA LEU A 93 9.75 7.05 -6.03
C LEU A 93 11.09 7.58 -6.52
N GLU A 94 11.14 8.17 -7.72
CA GLU A 94 12.35 8.79 -8.27
C GLU A 94 12.86 9.93 -7.37
N THR A 95 11.99 10.87 -7.01
CA THR A 95 12.30 11.95 -6.07
C THR A 95 11.13 12.12 -5.10
N PRO A 96 11.18 11.54 -3.90
CA PRO A 96 10.19 11.81 -2.86
C PRO A 96 10.14 13.32 -2.55
N ILE A 97 8.95 13.86 -2.32
CA ILE A 97 8.81 15.21 -1.77
C ILE A 97 9.26 15.17 -0.31
N GLU A 98 10.15 16.07 0.06
CA GLU A 98 10.72 16.12 1.41
C GLU A 98 9.70 16.51 2.48
N GLU A 99 9.95 16.01 3.68
CA GLU A 99 9.16 16.41 4.85
C GLU A 99 9.45 17.86 5.23
N GLY A 100 8.39 18.61 5.54
CA GLY A 100 8.49 19.97 6.08
C GLY A 100 7.43 20.93 5.58
N VAL A 101 7.57 22.18 5.98
CA VAL A 101 6.63 23.28 5.70
C VAL A 101 7.17 24.30 4.69
N GLY A 102 8.36 24.06 4.13
CA GLY A 102 9.00 24.91 3.14
C GLY A 102 8.40 24.78 1.74
N ALA A 103 8.82 25.67 0.83
CA ALA A 103 8.41 25.60 -0.56
C ALA A 103 8.84 24.26 -1.18
N GLY A 104 7.88 23.54 -1.78
CA GLY A 104 8.12 22.24 -2.39
C GLY A 104 8.25 21.08 -1.39
N GLN A 105 7.92 21.30 -0.11
CA GLN A 105 7.83 20.25 0.91
C GLN A 105 6.36 19.93 1.23
N MET A 106 6.12 18.77 1.85
CA MET A 106 4.82 18.38 2.36
C MET A 106 4.95 17.86 3.78
N GLU A 107 4.22 18.46 4.72
CA GLU A 107 4.20 18.06 6.13
C GLU A 107 3.44 16.74 6.32
N HIS A 108 4.10 15.77 6.97
CA HIS A 108 3.55 14.47 7.31
C HIS A 108 2.91 14.58 8.69
N LEU A 109 1.61 14.81 8.71
CA LEU A 109 0.84 14.92 9.93
C LEU A 109 0.69 13.57 10.63
N VAL A 110 0.49 13.62 11.96
CA VAL A 110 0.17 12.45 12.80
C VAL A 110 -1.01 11.69 12.18
N CYS A 111 -0.86 10.37 12.06
CA CYS A 111 -1.93 9.49 11.64
C CYS A 111 -2.39 8.64 12.83
N THR A 112 -3.67 8.74 13.19
CA THR A 112 -4.26 7.93 14.26
C THR A 112 -5.31 6.98 13.69
N VAL A 113 -5.38 5.78 14.26
CA VAL A 113 -6.41 4.79 13.96
C VAL A 113 -7.12 4.47 15.27
N ALA A 114 -8.41 4.77 15.34
CA ALA A 114 -9.24 4.41 16.48
C ALA A 114 -9.70 2.96 16.39
N ASP A 115 -10.12 2.41 17.54
CA ASP A 115 -10.74 1.09 17.59
C ASP A 115 -11.97 0.98 16.67
N PHE A 116 -12.28 -0.24 16.28
CA PHE A 116 -13.50 -0.52 15.54
C PHE A 116 -14.73 -0.36 16.44
N VAL A 117 -15.81 0.14 15.86
CA VAL A 117 -17.11 0.35 16.48
C VAL A 117 -18.13 -0.46 15.71
N VAL A 118 -18.91 -1.27 16.44
CA VAL A 118 -20.07 -1.98 15.90
C VAL A 118 -21.33 -1.27 16.36
N SER A 119 -22.10 -0.76 15.40
CA SER A 119 -23.41 -0.16 15.62
C SER A 119 -24.34 -0.66 14.53
N ALA A 120 -25.12 -1.71 14.83
CA ALA A 120 -25.94 -2.42 13.86
C ALA A 120 -26.77 -1.46 12.98
N PRO A 121 -26.74 -1.61 11.65
CA PRO A 121 -26.15 -2.71 10.86
C PRO A 121 -24.66 -2.53 10.48
N ASN A 122 -23.97 -1.53 11.02
CA ASN A 122 -22.65 -1.10 10.56
C ASN A 122 -21.50 -1.54 11.49
N CYS A 123 -20.34 -1.78 10.89
CA CYS A 123 -19.05 -1.90 11.57
C CYS A 123 -18.06 -0.96 10.88
N SER A 124 -17.39 -0.11 11.64
CA SER A 124 -16.49 0.93 11.12
C SER A 124 -15.32 1.16 12.06
N PHE A 125 -14.20 1.65 11.55
CA PHE A 125 -13.11 2.23 12.34
C PHE A 125 -12.76 3.59 11.74
N LEU A 126 -12.19 4.49 12.55
CA LEU A 126 -11.82 5.83 12.12
C LEU A 126 -10.32 5.92 11.93
N VAL A 127 -9.90 6.43 10.77
CA VAL A 127 -8.53 6.88 10.51
C VAL A 127 -8.58 8.39 10.40
N SER A 128 -7.71 9.10 11.12
CA SER A 128 -7.68 10.57 11.11
C SER A 128 -6.27 11.12 10.96
N ARG A 129 -6.19 12.30 10.35
CA ARG A 129 -5.02 13.18 10.34
C ARG A 129 -5.50 14.56 10.75
N THR A 130 -4.85 15.14 11.75
CA THR A 130 -5.20 16.47 12.24
C THR A 130 -4.30 17.49 11.57
N ILE A 131 -4.90 18.41 10.83
CA ILE A 131 -4.21 19.59 10.29
C ILE A 131 -4.13 20.62 11.41
N VAL A 132 -2.94 21.17 11.65
CA VAL A 132 -2.69 22.22 12.64
C VAL A 132 -2.69 23.59 11.96
#